data_AF-Q09EZ4-F1
#
_entry.id   AF-Q09EZ4-F1
#
_cell.length_a   1.000
_cell.length_b   1.000
_cell.length_c   1.000
_cell.angle_alpha   90.00
_cell.angle_beta   90.00
_cell.angle_gamma   90.00
#
_symmetry.space_group_name_H-M   'P 1'
#
loop_
_entity.id
_entity.type
_entity.pdbx_description
1 polymer ?
#
loop_
_entity_poly.entity_id
_entity_poly.type
_entity_poly.pdbx_seq_one_letter_code
_entity_poly.pdbx_strand_id
1 'polypeptide(L)'
;MINKKLNLFLIENKKKINNKKIFLNFKNNINIIKYLDLNNYKEIKSYINLIKCIYLLNKIKKSTFIFNNNLLIIIYKNKFFKKILKYKFNNIELPLILKLFIYSNSSIFLNMSTTFIKFKSEYERYLDVFIDCYHINNSRKKANLLNYKMCILSLYFLI
;
A
#
# COMPACT_ATOMS: atom_id res chain seq x y z
N MET A 1 -13.79 -24.60 -26.33
CA MET A 1 -13.51 -26.01 -25.94
C MET A 1 -12.09 -26.19 -25.36
N ILE A 2 -11.08 -25.53 -25.92
CA ILE A 2 -9.66 -25.63 -25.52
C ILE A 2 -9.42 -25.38 -24.02
N ASN A 3 -9.97 -24.30 -23.45
CA ASN A 3 -9.78 -23.99 -22.02
C ASN A 3 -10.26 -25.10 -21.09
N LYS A 4 -11.35 -25.80 -21.43
CA LYS A 4 -11.87 -26.93 -20.64
C LYS A 4 -10.91 -28.11 -20.69
N LYS A 5 -10.44 -28.50 -21.88
CA LYS A 5 -9.48 -29.61 -22.06
C LYS A 5 -8.13 -29.32 -21.40
N LEU A 6 -7.64 -28.08 -21.51
CA LEU A 6 -6.40 -27.65 -20.86
C LEU A 6 -6.50 -27.71 -19.33
N ASN A 7 -7.63 -27.24 -18.76
CA ASN A 7 -7.83 -27.30 -17.31
C ASN A 7 -7.91 -28.74 -16.79
N LEU A 8 -8.59 -29.63 -17.51
CA LEU A 8 -8.64 -31.06 -17.17
C LEU A 8 -7.24 -31.68 -17.20
N PHE A 9 -6.47 -31.43 -18.25
CA PHE A 9 -5.09 -31.89 -18.37
C PHE A 9 -4.20 -31.41 -17.22
N LEU A 10 -4.40 -30.17 -16.74
CA LEU A 10 -3.65 -29.64 -15.59
C LEU A 10 -4.04 -30.30 -14.27
N ILE A 11 -5.33 -30.58 -14.04
CA ILE A 11 -5.81 -31.21 -12.80
C ILE A 11 -5.34 -32.68 -12.74
N GLU A 12 -5.38 -33.39 -13.87
CA GLU A 12 -4.92 -34.77 -13.98
C GLU A 12 -3.41 -34.89 -13.76
N ASN A 13 -2.62 -34.01 -14.39
CA ASN A 13 -1.17 -34.17 -14.45
C ASN A 13 -0.38 -33.30 -13.46
N LYS A 14 -1.01 -32.35 -12.75
CA LYS A 14 -0.34 -31.53 -11.73
C LYS A 14 -1.05 -31.59 -10.38
N LYS A 15 -0.51 -32.36 -9.45
CA LYS A 15 -0.96 -32.38 -8.05
C LYS A 15 -0.15 -31.39 -7.20
N LYS A 16 -0.70 -30.19 -6.95
CA LYS A 16 -0.15 -29.24 -5.97
C LYS A 16 -0.57 -29.64 -4.56
N ILE A 17 0.30 -30.34 -3.85
CA ILE A 17 0.09 -30.71 -2.44
C ILE A 17 0.52 -29.54 -1.55
N ASN A 18 -0.45 -28.81 -0.98
CA ASN A 18 -0.21 -27.67 -0.09
C ASN A 18 0.01 -28.07 1.38
N ASN A 19 0.72 -29.18 1.64
CA ASN A 19 0.96 -29.68 3.01
C ASN A 19 2.19 -29.08 3.69
N LYS A 20 2.88 -28.12 3.08
CA LYS A 20 4.03 -27.46 3.71
C LYS A 20 3.53 -26.34 4.62
N LYS A 21 4.00 -26.38 5.89
CA LYS A 21 3.93 -25.30 6.89
C LYS A 21 3.99 -23.92 6.24
N ILE A 22 3.30 -22.95 6.85
CA ILE A 22 3.21 -21.52 6.54
C ILE A 22 4.63 -20.92 6.38
N PHE A 23 5.32 -21.24 5.29
CA PHE A 23 6.54 -20.60 4.89
C PHE A 23 6.14 -19.34 4.14
N LEU A 24 6.65 -18.20 4.58
CA LEU A 24 6.58 -16.93 3.85
C LEU A 24 7.25 -17.12 2.48
N ASN A 25 6.47 -17.55 1.50
CA ASN A 25 6.97 -17.81 0.16
C ASN A 25 7.06 -16.46 -0.58
N PHE A 26 8.25 -15.87 -0.63
CA PHE A 26 8.55 -14.64 -1.37
C PHE A 26 8.57 -14.83 -2.90
N LYS A 27 8.26 -16.04 -3.40
CA LYS A 27 8.31 -16.39 -4.84
C LYS A 27 7.40 -15.53 -5.74
N ASN A 28 6.42 -14.81 -5.18
CA ASN A 28 5.57 -13.89 -5.92
C ASN A 28 6.07 -12.42 -5.91
N ASN A 29 7.28 -12.15 -5.41
CA ASN A 29 7.89 -10.83 -5.50
C ASN A 29 8.29 -10.53 -6.96
N ILE A 30 7.33 -10.05 -7.75
CA ILE A 30 7.55 -9.64 -9.12
C ILE A 30 8.31 -8.32 -9.10
N ASN A 31 9.50 -8.29 -9.69
CA ASN A 31 10.19 -7.03 -9.93
C ASN A 31 9.68 -6.45 -11.26
N ILE A 32 8.78 -5.47 -11.18
CA ILE A 32 8.10 -4.88 -12.35
C ILE A 32 8.94 -3.74 -12.98
N ILE A 33 9.92 -3.22 -12.24
CA ILE A 33 10.70 -2.05 -12.64
C ILE A 33 12.09 -2.48 -13.11
N LYS A 34 12.52 -2.00 -14.28
CA LYS A 34 13.89 -2.17 -14.77
C LYS A 34 14.86 -1.48 -13.80
N TYR A 35 15.88 -2.19 -13.35
CA TYR A 35 16.89 -1.68 -12.43
C TYR A 35 18.29 -2.04 -12.91
N LEU A 36 19.17 -1.05 -12.88
CA LEU A 36 20.61 -1.21 -13.05
C LEU A 36 21.28 -0.37 -11.96
N ASP A 37 22.28 -0.93 -11.29
CA ASP A 37 22.86 -0.34 -10.08
C ASP A 37 23.80 0.83 -10.43
N LEU A 38 23.21 2.00 -10.69
CA LEU A 38 23.90 3.26 -10.97
C LEU A 38 23.46 4.32 -9.95
N ASN A 39 24.30 5.33 -9.71
CA ASN A 39 24.05 6.39 -8.71
C ASN A 39 22.70 7.11 -8.90
N ASN A 40 22.22 7.23 -10.14
CA ASN A 40 20.97 7.90 -10.47
C ASN A 40 19.71 7.03 -10.19
N TYR A 41 19.89 5.74 -9.89
CA TYR A 41 18.80 4.77 -9.69
C TYR A 41 18.47 4.51 -8.21
N LYS A 42 19.06 5.28 -7.28
CA LYS A 42 18.78 5.14 -5.83
C LYS A 42 17.30 5.23 -5.49
N GLU A 43 16.54 6.08 -6.19
CA GLU A 43 15.08 6.19 -6.01
C GLU A 43 14.35 4.93 -6.47
N ILE A 44 14.78 4.33 -7.58
CA ILE A 44 14.17 3.13 -8.14
C ILE A 44 14.37 1.94 -7.21
N LYS A 45 15.53 1.85 -6.57
CA LYS A 45 15.79 0.85 -5.51
C LYS A 45 14.74 0.93 -4.40
N SER A 46 14.40 2.15 -3.95
CA SER A 46 13.37 2.37 -2.94
C SER A 46 11.97 1.96 -3.42
N TYR A 47 11.61 2.26 -4.67
CA TYR A 47 10.32 1.81 -5.24
C TYR A 47 10.22 0.30 -5.35
N ILE A 48 11.28 -0.38 -5.74
CA ILE A 48 11.31 -1.85 -5.80
C ILE A 48 11.10 -2.46 -4.41
N ASN A 49 11.73 -1.87 -3.39
CA ASN A 49 11.53 -2.29 -2.01
C ASN A 49 10.11 -2.01 -1.53
N LEU A 50 9.55 -0.84 -1.86
CA LEU A 50 8.17 -0.49 -1.55
C LEU A 50 7.18 -1.53 -2.12
N ILE A 51 7.34 -1.91 -3.39
CA ILE A 51 6.50 -2.93 -4.03
C ILE A 51 6.55 -4.25 -3.26
N LYS A 52 7.75 -4.73 -2.90
CA LYS A 52 7.91 -5.98 -2.14
C LYS A 52 7.21 -5.90 -0.78
N CYS A 53 7.36 -4.79 -0.06
CA CYS A 53 6.74 -4.59 1.25
C CYS A 53 5.20 -4.55 1.15
N ILE A 54 4.66 -3.75 0.22
CA ILE A 54 3.21 -3.56 0.09
C ILE A 54 2.52 -4.82 -0.43
N TYR A 55 3.18 -5.58 -1.31
CA TYR A 55 2.67 -6.87 -1.75
C TYR A 55 2.41 -7.83 -0.57
N LEU A 56 3.28 -7.82 0.44
CA LEU A 56 3.08 -8.61 1.67
C LEU A 56 1.94 -8.05 2.50
N LEU A 57 1.85 -6.72 2.63
CA LEU A 57 0.78 -6.04 3.37
C LEU A 57 -0.60 -6.28 2.76
N ASN A 58 -0.74 -6.44 1.44
CA ASN A 58 -2.05 -6.67 0.83
C ASN A 58 -2.70 -8.00 1.25
N LYS A 59 -1.90 -8.99 1.68
CA LYS A 59 -2.47 -10.23 2.25
C LYS A 59 -3.21 -9.98 3.55
N ILE A 60 -2.90 -8.88 4.24
CA ILE A 60 -3.55 -8.45 5.46
C ILE A 60 -4.87 -7.76 5.07
N LYS A 61 -6.01 -8.36 5.45
CA LYS A 61 -7.35 -7.82 5.21
C LYS A 61 -7.68 -6.68 6.19
N LYS A 62 -6.83 -5.64 6.21
CA LYS A 62 -7.02 -4.43 7.01
C LYS A 62 -7.39 -3.25 6.10
N SER A 63 -8.14 -2.30 6.65
CA SER A 63 -8.50 -1.10 5.91
C SER A 63 -7.33 -0.14 5.82
N THR A 64 -7.32 0.67 4.76
CA THR A 64 -6.26 1.62 4.50
C THR A 64 -6.80 3.04 4.48
N PHE A 65 -6.13 3.94 5.19
CA PHE A 65 -6.46 5.35 5.25
C PHE A 65 -5.52 6.16 4.37
N ILE A 66 -6.09 7.13 3.66
CA ILE A 66 -5.35 7.99 2.74
C ILE A 66 -5.74 9.43 3.03
N PHE A 67 -4.75 10.22 3.42
CA PHE A 67 -4.87 11.65 3.62
C PHE A 67 -4.54 12.39 2.33
N ASN A 68 -5.45 13.20 1.82
CA ASN A 68 -5.20 14.13 0.73
C ASN A 68 -5.64 15.53 1.19
N ASN A 69 -5.14 16.60 0.56
CA ASN A 69 -5.26 17.99 1.03
C ASN A 69 -6.64 18.32 1.63
N ASN A 70 -7.72 18.06 0.87
CA ASN A 70 -9.11 18.36 1.31
C ASN A 70 -10.01 17.11 1.30
N LEU A 71 -9.42 15.92 1.14
CA LEU A 71 -10.15 14.67 0.94
C LEU A 71 -9.53 13.58 1.81
N LEU A 72 -10.39 12.84 2.49
CA LEU A 72 -10.02 11.63 3.18
C LEU A 72 -10.61 10.45 2.43
N ILE A 73 -9.77 9.47 2.10
CA ILE A 73 -10.20 8.26 1.39
C ILE A 73 -9.90 7.05 2.28
N ILE A 74 -10.91 6.21 2.47
CA ILE A 74 -10.82 4.96 3.24
C ILE A 74 -11.10 3.81 2.28
N ILE A 75 -10.15 2.90 2.15
CA ILE A 75 -10.39 1.60 1.52
C ILE A 75 -10.78 0.64 2.63
N TYR A 76 -12.07 0.53 2.89
CA TYR A 76 -12.60 -0.38 3.90
C TYR A 76 -12.59 -1.80 3.35
N LYS A 77 -11.78 -2.66 3.96
CA LYS A 77 -11.67 -4.08 3.62
C LYS A 77 -12.12 -4.93 4.81
N ASN A 78 -12.94 -5.92 4.52
CA ASN A 78 -13.22 -7.03 5.43
C ASN A 78 -13.10 -8.36 4.67
N LYS A 79 -13.31 -9.49 5.34
CA LYS A 79 -13.34 -10.82 4.72
C LYS A 79 -14.36 -10.92 3.59
N PHE A 80 -15.48 -10.19 3.70
CA PHE A 80 -16.64 -10.30 2.81
C PHE A 80 -16.67 -9.27 1.68
N PHE A 81 -16.22 -8.04 1.92
CA PHE A 81 -16.35 -6.96 0.94
C PHE A 81 -15.20 -5.97 1.01
N LYS A 82 -15.10 -5.19 -0.06
CA LYS A 82 -14.20 -4.06 -0.23
C LYS A 82 -14.99 -2.86 -0.72
N LYS A 83 -14.94 -1.74 0.00
CA LYS A 83 -15.62 -0.49 -0.36
C LYS A 83 -14.68 0.70 -0.21
N ILE A 84 -14.80 1.66 -1.12
CA ILE A 84 -14.07 2.93 -1.05
C ILE A 84 -15.04 3.98 -0.50
N LEU A 85 -14.66 4.63 0.59
CA LEU A 85 -15.40 5.74 1.20
C LEU A 85 -14.58 7.02 1.02
N LYS A 86 -15.23 8.10 0.61
CA LYS A 86 -14.60 9.40 0.39
C LYS A 86 -15.32 10.46 1.22
N TYR A 87 -14.56 11.26 1.94
CA TYR A 87 -15.06 12.35 2.76
C TYR A 87 -14.34 13.64 2.40
N LYS A 88 -15.09 14.74 2.27
CA LYS A 88 -14.51 16.09 2.13
C LYS A 88 -14.27 16.66 3.51
N PHE A 89 -13.06 17.18 3.72
CA PHE A 89 -12.69 17.89 4.94
C PHE A 89 -12.02 19.19 4.54
N ASN A 90 -12.42 20.29 5.16
CA ASN A 90 -11.68 21.55 5.03
C ASN A 90 -10.34 21.44 5.77
N ASN A 91 -10.36 20.82 6.97
CA ASN A 91 -9.17 20.58 7.77
C ASN A 91 -9.03 19.07 8.04
N ILE A 92 -8.00 18.45 7.46
CA ILE A 92 -7.66 17.04 7.65
C ILE A 92 -6.84 16.75 8.91
N GLU A 93 -6.51 17.77 9.70
CA GLU A 93 -5.76 17.63 10.97
C GLU A 93 -6.68 17.45 12.19
N LEU A 94 -7.99 17.28 11.96
CA LEU A 94 -8.96 17.22 13.04
C LEU A 94 -8.86 15.91 13.83
N PRO A 95 -8.94 15.95 15.17
CA PRO A 95 -8.87 14.74 16.02
C PRO A 95 -10.06 13.79 15.80
N LEU A 96 -11.16 14.26 15.19
CA LEU A 96 -12.31 13.43 14.81
C LEU A 96 -11.89 12.20 13.97
N ILE A 97 -10.83 12.35 13.19
CA ILE A 97 -10.35 11.32 12.25
C ILE A 97 -9.94 10.04 12.99
N LEU A 98 -9.47 10.14 14.24
CA LEU A 98 -9.16 8.99 15.09
C LEU A 98 -10.39 8.09 15.33
N LYS A 99 -11.60 8.66 15.41
CA LYS A 99 -12.83 7.85 15.54
C LYS A 99 -13.07 6.99 14.30
N LEU A 100 -12.76 7.52 13.12
CA LEU A 100 -12.88 6.77 11.86
C LEU A 100 -11.81 5.67 11.77
N PHE A 101 -10.64 5.87 12.34
CA PHE A 101 -9.59 4.84 12.39
C PHE A 101 -10.04 3.62 13.17
N ILE A 102 -10.59 3.87 14.38
CA ILE A 102 -11.09 2.83 15.28
C ILE A 102 -12.25 2.09 14.60
N TYR A 103 -13.23 2.82 14.07
CA TYR A 103 -14.39 2.22 13.41
C TYR A 103 -14.02 1.36 12.20
N SER A 104 -13.07 1.83 11.39
CA SER A 104 -12.66 1.15 10.17
C SER A 104 -11.66 0.01 10.39
N ASN A 105 -11.10 -0.13 11.59
CA ASN A 105 -9.99 -1.04 11.91
C ASN A 105 -8.80 -0.86 10.94
N SER A 106 -8.41 0.39 10.72
CA SER A 106 -7.33 0.77 9.82
C SER A 106 -5.97 0.53 10.44
N SER A 107 -5.06 -0.06 9.67
CA SER A 107 -3.67 -0.32 10.11
C SER A 107 -2.62 0.17 9.11
N ILE A 108 -3.04 0.78 8.00
CA ILE A 108 -2.15 1.28 6.96
C ILE A 108 -2.60 2.71 6.65
N PHE A 109 -1.68 3.64 6.79
CA PHE A 109 -1.92 5.07 6.63
C PHE A 109 -0.95 5.64 5.59
N LEU A 110 -1.53 6.29 4.57
CA LEU A 110 -0.81 6.94 3.49
C LEU A 110 -1.01 8.46 3.58
N ASN A 111 0.08 9.22 3.60
CA ASN A 111 0.00 10.67 3.51
C ASN A 111 0.23 11.15 2.07
N MET A 112 -0.84 11.56 1.39
CA MET A 112 -0.81 12.21 0.08
C MET A 112 -0.86 13.75 0.19
N SER A 113 -1.08 14.30 1.39
CA SER A 113 -1.28 15.74 1.58
C SER A 113 0.04 16.49 1.68
N THR A 114 0.20 17.55 0.87
CA THR A 114 1.38 18.42 0.93
C THR A 114 1.41 19.29 2.18
N THR A 115 0.26 19.54 2.79
CA THR A 115 0.12 20.46 3.94
C THR A 115 0.21 19.72 5.28
N PHE A 116 -0.11 18.42 5.32
CA PHE A 116 -0.15 17.67 6.56
C PHE A 116 1.22 17.14 6.98
N ILE A 117 2.07 18.05 7.45
CA ILE A 117 3.46 17.76 7.83
C ILE A 117 3.52 17.12 9.23
N LYS A 118 2.56 17.41 10.12
CA LYS A 118 2.51 16.82 11.46
C LYS A 118 2.32 15.30 11.48
N PHE A 119 1.93 14.72 10.33
CA PHE A 119 1.65 13.30 10.17
C PHE A 119 2.76 12.40 10.75
N LYS A 120 4.02 12.61 10.34
CA LYS A 120 5.11 11.75 10.81
C LYS A 120 5.34 11.89 12.31
N SER A 121 5.47 13.12 12.81
CA SER A 121 5.75 13.39 14.22
C SER A 121 4.70 12.87 15.20
N GLU A 122 3.43 12.82 14.75
CA GLU A 122 2.32 12.36 15.57
C GLU A 122 2.16 10.84 15.48
N TYR A 123 2.15 10.30 14.27
CA TYR A 123 1.73 8.94 14.04
C TYR A 123 2.83 7.88 14.12
N GLU A 124 4.11 8.26 13.98
CA GLU A 124 5.25 7.34 14.09
C GLU A 124 5.34 6.66 15.48
N ARG A 125 4.64 7.19 16.47
CA ARG A 125 4.54 6.62 17.82
C ARG A 125 3.64 5.38 17.91
N TYR A 126 2.74 5.19 16.95
CA TYR A 126 1.81 4.06 16.93
C TYR A 126 2.42 2.85 16.22
N LEU A 127 1.89 1.65 16.52
CA LEU A 127 2.38 0.38 15.96
C LEU A 127 1.90 0.10 14.52
N ASP A 128 1.04 0.97 13.98
CA ASP A 128 0.49 0.82 12.63
C ASP A 128 1.51 1.21 11.54
N VAL A 129 1.17 0.90 10.28
CA VAL A 129 2.05 1.20 9.14
C VAL A 129 1.77 2.60 8.62
N PHE A 130 2.77 3.47 8.68
CA PHE A 130 2.71 4.83 8.15
C PHE A 130 3.68 4.99 6.98
N ILE A 131 3.19 5.55 5.86
CA ILE A 131 4.00 5.76 4.66
C ILE A 131 3.96 7.25 4.31
N ASP A 132 5.14 7.89 4.35
CA ASP A 132 5.35 9.30 4.08
C ASP A 132 6.73 9.53 3.44
N CYS A 133 6.86 10.61 2.66
CA CYS A 133 8.13 11.05 2.09
C CYS A 133 8.36 12.58 2.18
N TYR A 134 7.52 13.34 2.89
CA TYR A 134 7.64 14.80 3.00
C TYR A 134 8.76 15.29 3.92
N HIS A 135 9.22 14.46 4.86
CA HIS A 135 10.28 14.79 5.81
C HIS A 135 11.70 14.54 5.28
N ILE A 136 11.84 14.20 4.00
CA ILE A 136 13.13 13.99 3.36
C ILE A 136 13.77 15.34 3.03
N ASN A 137 15.09 15.47 3.22
CA ASN A 137 15.88 16.65 2.86
C ASN A 137 16.05 16.79 1.33
N ASN A 138 14.94 16.94 0.61
CA ASN A 138 14.88 17.19 -0.83
C ASN A 138 14.04 18.45 -1.09
N SER A 139 14.16 19.02 -2.30
CA SER A 139 13.27 20.11 -2.71
C SER A 139 11.80 19.69 -2.68
N ARG A 140 10.89 20.62 -2.38
CA ARG A 140 9.44 20.34 -2.30
C ARG A 140 8.88 19.79 -3.61
N LYS A 141 9.34 20.29 -4.76
CA LYS A 141 8.97 19.75 -6.09
C LYS A 141 9.28 18.26 -6.20
N LYS A 142 10.47 17.86 -5.75
CA LYS A 142 10.89 16.46 -5.76
C LYS A 142 10.10 15.62 -4.77
N ALA A 143 9.90 16.11 -3.54
CA ALA A 143 9.10 15.42 -2.52
C ALA A 143 7.65 15.15 -2.99
N ASN A 144 7.00 16.13 -3.62
CA ASN A 144 5.66 15.96 -4.19
C ASN A 144 5.64 14.82 -5.22
N LEU A 145 6.61 14.80 -6.13
CA LEU A 145 6.69 13.77 -7.17
C LEU A 145 6.97 12.37 -6.61
N LEU A 146 7.84 12.28 -5.59
CA LEU A 146 8.06 11.03 -4.84
C LEU A 146 6.76 10.57 -4.18
N ASN A 147 5.98 11.50 -3.61
CA ASN A 147 4.75 11.16 -2.92
C ASN A 147 3.67 10.61 -3.85
N TYR A 148 3.51 11.21 -5.04
CA TYR A 148 2.63 10.66 -6.07
C TYR A 148 3.05 9.24 -6.47
N LYS A 149 4.33 9.02 -6.74
CA LYS A 149 4.85 7.68 -7.11
C LYS A 149 4.62 6.67 -5.98
N MET A 150 4.90 7.05 -4.75
CA MET A 150 4.67 6.24 -3.54
C MET A 150 3.19 5.87 -3.40
N CYS A 151 2.29 6.84 -3.50
CA CYS A 151 0.84 6.61 -3.37
C CYS A 151 0.32 5.70 -4.49
N ILE A 152 0.72 5.92 -5.75
CA ILE A 152 0.30 5.09 -6.89
C ILE A 152 0.74 3.64 -6.70
N LEU A 153 2.02 3.42 -6.39
CA LEU A 153 2.55 2.08 -6.16
C LEU A 153 1.84 1.41 -4.97
N SER A 154 1.57 2.16 -3.91
CA SER A 154 0.89 1.63 -2.73
C SER A 154 -0.54 1.21 -3.04
N LEU A 155 -1.30 2.08 -3.70
CA LEU A 155 -2.70 1.84 -4.00
C LEU A 155 -2.90 0.74 -5.04
N TYR A 156 -1.98 0.59 -6.00
CA TYR A 156 -2.05 -0.49 -6.97
C TYR A 156 -2.11 -1.87 -6.30
N PHE A 157 -1.34 -2.07 -5.22
CA PHE A 157 -1.35 -3.32 -4.48
C PHE A 157 -2.38 -3.35 -3.37
N LEU A 158 -2.78 -2.21 -2.78
CA LEU A 158 -3.76 -2.18 -1.70
C LEU A 158 -5.22 -2.14 -2.19
N ILE A 159 -5.50 -1.81 -3.46
CA ILE A 159 -6.84 -1.97 -4.09
C ILE A 159 -7.05 -3.42 -4.57
#